data_AF-A0A2T4VRY2-F1
#
_entry.id   AF-A0A2T4VRY2-F1
#
_cell.length_a   1.000
_cell.length_b   1.000
_cell.length_c   1.000
_cell.angle_alpha   90.00
_cell.angle_beta   90.00
_cell.angle_gamma   90.00
#
_symmetry.space_group_name_H-M   'P 1'
#
loop_
_entity.id
_entity.type
_entity.pdbx_description
1 polymer ?
#
loop_
_entity_poly.entity_id
_entity_poly.type
_entity_poly.pdbx_seq_one_letter_code
_entity_poly.pdbx_strand_id
1 'polypeptide(L)'
;MSGHGAEAFRKHAGLAAGVTGVALALAAFLPREAESRQAAFIGVGLAAVTGVVALLLKRRAVSRDLNAALKVVGVVFGMRAVAVVVGLLWVVQRGLGSVAFVAGFFGTYFVLQWIEVSYVMAASRDAAGGDE
;
A
#
# COMPACT_ATOMS: atom_id res chain seq x y z
N MET A 1 -23.16 -6.04 -11.64
CA MET A 1 -21.88 -5.31 -11.41
C MET A 1 -21.23 -5.15 -12.77
N SER A 2 -21.29 -3.94 -13.34
CA SER A 2 -20.76 -3.62 -14.67
C SER A 2 -19.25 -3.93 -14.75
N GLY A 3 -18.80 -4.47 -15.88
CA GLY A 3 -17.42 -4.94 -16.09
C GLY A 3 -16.33 -3.88 -15.85
N HIS A 4 -16.69 -2.59 -15.93
CA HIS A 4 -15.81 -1.44 -15.75
C HIS A 4 -15.14 -1.37 -14.37
N GLY A 5 -15.88 -1.56 -13.27
CA GLY A 5 -15.31 -1.46 -11.91
C GLY A 5 -14.31 -2.58 -11.59
N ALA A 6 -14.50 -3.76 -12.19
CA ALA A 6 -13.58 -4.89 -12.05
C ALA A 6 -12.30 -4.72 -12.89
N GLU A 7 -12.38 -3.99 -13.99
CA GLU A 7 -11.25 -3.66 -14.84
C GLU A 7 -10.37 -2.57 -14.22
N ALA A 8 -10.99 -1.50 -13.71
CA ALA A 8 -10.28 -0.45 -12.96
C ALA A 8 -9.54 -1.04 -11.75
N PHE A 9 -10.19 -1.92 -10.97
CA PHE A 9 -9.52 -2.59 -9.85
C PHE A 9 -8.32 -3.44 -10.32
N ARG A 10 -8.46 -4.23 -11.39
CA ARG A 10 -7.37 -5.08 -11.91
C ARG A 10 -6.17 -4.26 -12.37
N LYS A 11 -6.40 -3.12 -13.04
CA LYS A 11 -5.34 -2.21 -13.47
C LYS A 11 -4.55 -1.66 -12.28
N HIS A 12 -5.24 -1.17 -11.25
CA HIS A 12 -4.59 -0.61 -10.06
C HIS A 12 -3.90 -1.68 -9.20
N ALA A 13 -4.51 -2.87 -9.08
CA ALA A 13 -3.90 -4.02 -8.42
C ALA A 13 -2.64 -4.49 -9.16
N GLY A 14 -2.66 -4.51 -10.49
CA GLY A 14 -1.48 -4.83 -11.31
C GLY A 14 -0.35 -3.82 -11.14
N LEU A 15 -0.69 -2.52 -11.14
CA LEU A 15 0.27 -1.45 -10.83
C LEU A 15 0.87 -1.58 -9.43
N ALA A 16 0.04 -1.84 -8.41
CA ALA A 16 0.48 -2.05 -7.04
C ALA A 16 1.41 -3.28 -6.92
N ALA A 17 1.09 -4.37 -7.61
CA ALA A 17 1.94 -5.55 -7.68
C ALA A 17 3.28 -5.26 -8.36
N GLY A 18 3.27 -4.51 -9.47
CA GLY A 18 4.48 -4.08 -10.17
C GLY A 18 5.38 -3.21 -9.30
N VAL A 19 4.82 -2.20 -8.63
CA VAL A 19 5.53 -1.33 -7.69
C VAL A 19 6.12 -2.14 -6.53
N THR A 20 5.35 -3.08 -5.99
CA THR A 20 5.84 -3.98 -4.93
C THR A 20 7.01 -4.81 -5.42
N GLY A 21 6.94 -5.36 -6.63
CA GLY A 21 8.04 -6.12 -7.24
C GLY A 21 9.31 -5.28 -7.40
N VAL A 22 9.18 -4.05 -7.89
CA VAL A 22 10.31 -3.11 -8.00
C VAL A 22 10.88 -2.78 -6.63
N ALA A 23 10.04 -2.48 -5.64
CA ALA A 23 10.47 -2.17 -4.28
C ALA A 23 11.22 -3.34 -3.62
N LEU A 24 10.73 -4.57 -3.82
CA LEU A 24 11.41 -5.79 -3.34
C LEU A 24 12.77 -5.99 -4.02
N ALA A 25 12.86 -5.75 -5.33
CA ALA A 25 14.13 -5.80 -6.05
C ALA A 25 15.12 -4.75 -5.52
N LEU A 26 14.66 -3.50 -5.30
CA LEU A 26 15.48 -2.45 -4.71
C LEU A 26 15.95 -2.82 -3.30
N ALA A 27 15.06 -3.37 -2.46
CA ALA A 27 15.43 -3.85 -1.12
C ALA A 27 16.45 -5.01 -1.17
N ALA A 28 16.43 -5.83 -2.22
CA ALA A 28 17.37 -6.93 -2.41
C ALA A 28 18.77 -6.48 -2.84
N PHE A 29 18.85 -5.50 -3.74
CA PHE A 29 20.08 -5.18 -4.45
C PHE A 29 20.76 -3.87 -4.00
N LEU A 30 20.02 -2.94 -3.41
CA LEU A 30 20.54 -1.60 -3.10
C LEU A 30 21.27 -1.53 -1.76
N PRO A 31 20.78 -2.13 -0.66
CA PRO A 31 21.51 -2.15 0.61
C PRO A 31 22.72 -3.08 0.52
N ARG A 32 23.91 -2.58 0.91
CA ARG A 32 25.15 -3.38 0.83
C ARG A 32 25.22 -4.46 1.90
N GLU A 33 24.74 -4.15 3.11
CA GLU A 33 24.77 -5.05 4.27
C GLU A 33 23.55 -5.95 4.33
N ALA A 34 23.74 -7.21 4.73
CA ALA A 34 22.67 -8.21 4.80
C ALA A 34 21.55 -7.80 5.80
N GLU A 35 21.92 -7.23 6.94
CA GLU A 35 20.97 -6.76 7.96
C GLU A 35 20.11 -5.60 7.44
N SER A 36 20.71 -4.68 6.69
CA SER A 36 20.00 -3.57 6.05
C SER A 36 19.08 -4.06 4.91
N ARG A 37 19.48 -5.09 4.14
CA ARG A 37 18.61 -5.73 3.14
C ARG A 37 17.39 -6.35 3.82
N GLN A 38 17.60 -7.12 4.88
CA GLN A 38 16.53 -7.77 5.61
C GLN A 38 15.54 -6.75 6.19
N ALA A 39 16.05 -5.69 6.82
CA ALA A 39 15.22 -4.61 7.36
C ALA A 39 14.39 -3.92 6.26
N ALA A 40 15.01 -3.59 5.12
CA ALA A 40 14.32 -3.01 3.98
C ALA A 40 13.23 -3.94 3.43
N PHE A 41 13.51 -5.24 3.29
CA PHE A 41 12.55 -6.25 2.85
C PHE A 41 11.32 -6.33 3.77
N ILE A 42 11.53 -6.30 5.09
CA ILE A 42 10.44 -6.30 6.06
C ILE A 42 9.59 -5.04 5.90
N GLY A 43 10.24 -3.87 5.74
CA GLY A 43 9.56 -2.60 5.50
C GLY A 43 8.68 -2.65 4.24
N VAL A 44 9.26 -3.08 3.11
CA VAL A 44 8.55 -3.25 1.82
C VAL A 44 7.40 -4.25 1.96
N GLY A 45 7.66 -5.40 2.57
CA GLY A 45 6.66 -6.45 2.76
C GLY A 45 5.47 -5.97 3.60
N LEU A 46 5.73 -5.24 4.67
CA LEU A 46 4.68 -4.68 5.53
C LEU A 46 3.87 -3.59 4.81
N ALA A 47 4.53 -2.74 4.02
CA ALA A 47 3.85 -1.75 3.18
C ALA A 47 2.97 -2.43 2.12
N ALA A 48 3.46 -3.49 1.49
CA ALA A 48 2.72 -4.26 0.50
C ALA A 48 1.49 -4.95 1.10
N VAL A 49 1.64 -5.65 2.23
CA VAL A 49 0.53 -6.32 2.92
C VAL A 49 -0.54 -5.31 3.33
N THR A 50 -0.14 -4.19 3.95
CA THR A 50 -1.11 -3.15 4.33
C THR A 50 -1.77 -2.48 3.13
N GLY A 51 -1.06 -2.34 2.00
CA GLY A 51 -1.62 -1.87 0.72
C GLY A 51 -2.64 -2.84 0.11
N VAL A 52 -2.38 -4.14 0.13
CA VAL A 52 -3.35 -5.15 -0.31
C VAL A 52 -4.62 -5.10 0.53
N VAL A 53 -4.48 -5.06 1.87
CA VAL A 53 -5.63 -4.92 2.78
C VAL A 53 -6.39 -3.63 2.49
N ALA A 54 -5.70 -2.51 2.30
CA ALA A 54 -6.32 -1.23 1.96
C ALA A 54 -7.12 -1.29 0.66
N LEU A 55 -6.55 -1.86 -0.40
CA LEU A 55 -7.23 -2.04 -1.69
C LEU A 55 -8.48 -2.90 -1.57
N LEU A 56 -8.43 -4.00 -0.80
CA LEU A 56 -9.57 -4.87 -0.57
C LEU A 56 -10.68 -4.18 0.22
N LEU A 57 -10.33 -3.45 1.28
CA LEU A 57 -11.28 -2.67 2.08
C LEU A 57 -11.93 -1.57 1.25
N LYS A 58 -11.15 -0.85 0.43
CA LYS A 58 -11.64 0.20 -0.47
C LYS A 58 -12.55 -0.38 -1.54
N ARG A 59 -12.20 -1.50 -2.17
CA ARG A 59 -13.07 -2.20 -3.13
C ARG A 59 -14.44 -2.52 -2.53
N ARG A 60 -14.45 -3.02 -1.29
CA ARG A 60 -15.70 -3.35 -0.58
C ARG A 60 -16.49 -2.11 -0.17
N ALA A 61 -15.83 -1.02 0.21
CA ALA A 61 -16.50 0.21 0.63
C ALA A 61 -17.08 1.00 -0.55
N VAL A 62 -16.31 1.13 -1.64
CA VAL A 62 -16.78 1.77 -2.90
C VAL A 62 -18.03 1.08 -3.45
N SER A 63 -18.15 -0.25 -3.29
CA SER A 63 -19.36 -0.97 -3.70
C SER A 63 -20.61 -0.71 -2.84
N ARG A 64 -20.50 0.03 -1.73
CA ARG A 64 -21.61 0.29 -0.81
C ARG A 64 -21.96 1.77 -0.71
N ASP A 65 -20.99 2.62 -0.35
CA ASP A 65 -21.24 4.04 -0.06
C ASP A 65 -19.92 4.85 -0.04
N LEU A 66 -19.95 6.08 -0.58
CA LEU A 66 -18.82 7.01 -0.60
C LEU A 66 -18.39 7.43 0.83
N ASN A 67 -19.34 7.57 1.75
CA ASN A 67 -19.04 7.85 3.16
C ASN A 67 -18.28 6.69 3.84
N ALA A 68 -18.54 5.45 3.41
CA ALA A 68 -17.79 4.30 3.89
C ALA A 68 -16.33 4.32 3.36
N ALA A 69 -16.13 4.79 2.13
CA ALA A 69 -14.78 4.92 1.56
C ALA A 69 -13.91 5.91 2.34
N LEU A 70 -14.46 7.06 2.78
CA LEU A 70 -13.75 8.04 3.61
C LEU A 70 -13.35 7.45 4.98
N LYS A 71 -14.24 6.71 5.63
CA LYS A 71 -13.90 6.00 6.89
C LYS A 71 -12.79 4.96 6.70
N VAL A 72 -12.83 4.23 5.59
CA VAL A 72 -11.79 3.24 5.28
C VAL A 72 -10.41 3.89 5.12
N VAL A 73 -10.31 5.10 4.56
CA VAL A 73 -9.03 5.83 4.49
C VAL A 73 -8.45 6.07 5.90
N GLY A 74 -9.27 6.54 6.84
CA GLY A 74 -8.85 6.76 8.22
C GLY A 74 -8.43 5.47 8.93
N VAL A 75 -9.19 4.39 8.76
CA VAL A 75 -8.88 3.07 9.33
C VAL A 75 -7.56 2.53 8.77
N VAL A 76 -7.36 2.61 7.46
CA VAL A 76 -6.13 2.17 6.80
C VAL A 76 -4.92 2.97 7.29
N PHE A 77 -5.07 4.28 7.48
CA PHE A 77 -4.01 5.13 8.01
C PHE A 77 -3.63 4.70 9.45
N GLY A 78 -4.62 4.50 10.32
CA GLY A 78 -4.39 4.01 11.68
C GLY A 78 -3.72 2.63 11.70
N MET A 79 -4.21 1.70 10.88
CA MET A 79 -3.62 0.36 10.71
C MET A 79 -2.14 0.45 10.28
N ARG A 80 -1.82 1.33 9.33
CA ARG A 80 -0.44 1.53 8.86
C ARG A 80 0.46 2.14 9.94
N ALA A 81 -0.03 3.13 10.68
CA ALA A 81 0.73 3.72 11.79
C ALA A 81 1.09 2.64 12.82
N VAL A 82 0.13 1.81 13.23
CA VAL A 82 0.37 0.69 14.14
C VAL A 82 1.36 -0.32 13.54
N ALA A 83 1.18 -0.69 12.26
CA ALA A 83 2.06 -1.63 11.59
C ALA A 83 3.52 -1.12 11.58
N VAL A 84 3.75 0.15 11.20
CA VAL A 84 5.09 0.75 11.20
C VAL A 84 5.71 0.74 12.57
N VAL A 85 4.98 1.15 13.60
CA VAL A 85 5.51 1.20 14.97
C VAL A 85 5.89 -0.19 15.45
N VAL A 86 5.00 -1.17 15.29
CA VAL A 86 5.26 -2.56 15.68
C VAL A 86 6.43 -3.15 14.89
N GLY A 87 6.47 -2.93 13.57
CA GLY A 87 7.54 -3.38 12.70
C GLY A 87 8.89 -2.76 13.06
N LEU A 88 8.92 -1.46 13.34
CA LEU A 88 10.12 -0.75 13.74
C LEU A 88 10.64 -1.26 15.09
N LEU A 89 9.77 -1.41 16.09
CA LEU A 89 10.16 -1.96 17.40
C LEU A 89 10.76 -3.36 17.25
N TRP A 90 10.15 -4.21 16.42
CA TRP A 90 10.65 -5.56 16.15
C TRP A 90 12.01 -5.55 15.45
N VAL A 91 12.22 -4.67 14.48
CA VAL A 91 13.50 -4.51 13.75
C VAL A 91 14.60 -4.03 14.70
N VAL A 92 14.31 -3.02 15.52
CA VAL A 92 15.25 -2.46 16.50
C VAL A 92 15.62 -3.48 17.57
N GLN A 93 14.65 -4.24 18.09
CA GLN A 93 14.90 -5.30 19.08
C GLN A 93 15.81 -6.43 18.56
N ARG A 94 15.90 -6.59 17.24
CA ARG A 94 16.76 -7.59 16.58
C ARG A 94 18.09 -7.03 16.07
N GLY A 95 18.41 -5.78 16.40
CA GLY A 95 19.64 -5.13 15.96
C GLY A 95 19.69 -4.81 14.47
N LEU A 96 18.57 -4.89 13.76
CA LEU A 96 18.51 -4.64 12.32
C LEU A 96 18.47 -3.12 12.02
N GLY A 97 18.84 -2.76 10.79
CA GLY A 97 18.91 -1.36 10.34
C GLY A 97 17.55 -0.65 10.34
N SER A 98 17.28 0.16 11.35
CA SER A 98 16.03 0.93 11.50
C SER A 98 15.77 1.87 10.31
N VAL A 99 16.81 2.56 9.82
CA VAL A 99 16.72 3.46 8.67
C VAL A 99 16.33 2.69 7.41
N ALA A 100 16.91 1.51 7.19
CA ALA A 100 16.60 0.68 6.03
C ALA A 100 15.15 0.17 6.06
N PHE A 101 14.64 -0.22 7.24
CA PHE A 101 13.22 -0.54 7.42
C PHE A 101 12.31 0.64 7.09
N VAL A 102 12.59 1.83 7.65
CA VAL A 102 11.79 3.04 7.42
C VAL A 102 11.79 3.42 5.95
N ALA A 103 12.96 3.38 5.29
CA ALA A 103 13.09 3.66 3.87
C ALA A 103 12.31 2.64 3.02
N GLY A 104 12.42 1.34 3.32
CA GLY A 104 11.69 0.28 2.64
C GLY A 104 10.16 0.42 2.81
N PHE A 105 9.70 0.70 4.03
CA PHE A 105 8.29 0.89 4.31
C PHE A 105 7.75 2.15 3.64
N PHE A 106 8.27 3.33 3.98
CA PHE A 106 7.70 4.60 3.52
C PHE A 106 7.93 4.83 2.04
N GLY A 107 9.08 4.44 1.50
CA GLY A 107 9.36 4.52 0.06
C GLY A 107 8.34 3.72 -0.76
N THR A 108 7.96 2.53 -0.31
CA THR A 108 6.92 1.72 -0.96
C THR A 108 5.53 2.26 -0.69
N TYR A 109 5.23 2.59 0.57
CA TYR A 109 3.94 3.08 1.02
C TYR A 109 3.48 4.31 0.25
N PHE A 110 4.34 5.31 0.05
CA PHE A 110 3.92 6.54 -0.64
C PHE A 110 3.51 6.28 -2.09
N VAL A 111 4.23 5.39 -2.79
CA VAL A 111 3.89 5.01 -4.16
C VAL A 111 2.58 4.22 -4.21
N LEU A 112 2.40 3.25 -3.31
CA LEU A 112 1.15 2.49 -3.21
C LEU A 112 -0.04 3.39 -2.81
N GLN A 113 0.18 4.33 -1.90
CA GLN A 113 -0.83 5.29 -1.47
C GLN A 113 -1.29 6.17 -2.64
N TRP A 114 -0.37 6.57 -3.53
CA TRP A 114 -0.73 7.32 -4.74
C TRP A 114 -1.65 6.50 -5.64
N ILE A 115 -1.32 5.23 -5.90
CA ILE A 115 -2.14 4.31 -6.70
C ILE A 115 -3.53 4.15 -6.07
N GLU A 116 -3.61 4.01 -4.76
CA GLU A 116 -4.87 3.88 -4.04
C GLU A 116 -5.73 5.14 -4.11
N VAL A 117 -5.13 6.34 -4.03
CA VAL A 117 -5.86 7.61 -4.18
C VAL A 117 -6.38 7.76 -5.61
N SER A 118 -5.57 7.42 -6.62
CA SER A 118 -6.00 7.41 -8.02
C SER A 118 -7.19 6.47 -8.26
N TYR A 119 -7.17 5.28 -7.64
CA TYR A 119 -8.31 4.34 -7.72
C TYR A 119 -9.59 4.94 -7.12
N VAL A 120 -9.50 5.55 -5.93
CA VAL A 120 -10.66 6.16 -5.26
C VAL A 120 -11.19 7.34 -6.07
N MET A 121 -10.31 8.17 -6.63
CA MET A 121 -10.71 9.31 -7.49
C MET A 121 -11.40 8.84 -8.77
N ALA A 122 -10.84 7.83 -9.45
CA ALA A 122 -11.46 7.25 -10.63
C ALA A 122 -12.85 6.67 -10.30
N ALA A 123 -12.95 5.89 -9.23
CA ALA A 123 -14.22 5.32 -8.79
C ALA A 123 -15.24 6.39 -8.36
N SER A 124 -14.78 7.51 -7.78
CA SER A 124 -15.66 8.63 -7.40
C SER A 124 -16.18 9.39 -8.61
N ARG A 125 -15.36 9.55 -9.67
CA ARG A 125 -15.76 10.19 -10.93
C ARG A 125 -16.80 9.35 -11.67
N ASP A 126 -16.61 8.03 -11.74
CA ASP A 126 -17.57 7.11 -12.34
C ASP A 126 -18.91 7.12 -11.58
N ALA A 127 -18.86 7.13 -10.24
CA ALA A 127 -20.07 7.17 -9.40
C ALA A 127 -20.86 8.49 -9.53
N ALA A 128 -20.20 9.59 -9.93
CA ALA A 128 -20.83 10.88 -10.16
C ALA A 128 -21.45 11.04 -11.56
N GLY A 129 -21.43 9.99 -12.40
CA GLY A 129 -22.04 10.02 -13.74
C GLY A 129 -21.18 10.69 -14.80
N GLY A 130 -19.86 10.65 -14.66
CA GLY A 130 -18.91 11.15 -15.67
C GLY A 130 -18.81 10.25 -16.90
N ASP A 131 -19.91 10.09 -17.63
CA ASP A 131 -19.87 9.63 -19.03
C ASP A 131 -19.58 10.85 -19.92
N GLU A 132 -18.39 10.86 -20.52
CA GLU A 132 -18.16 11.46 -21.85
C GLU A 132 -17.82 10.34 -22.83
#